data_AF-A0A383ABI2-F1
#
_entry.id   AF-A0A383ABI2-F1
#
_cell.length_a   1.000
_cell.length_b   1.000
_cell.length_c   1.000
_cell.angle_alpha   90.00
_cell.angle_beta   90.00
_cell.angle_gamma   90.00
#
_symmetry.space_group_name_H-M   'P 1'
#
loop_
_entity.id
_entity.type
_entity.pdbx_description
1 polymer ?
#
loop_
_entity_poly.entity_id
_entity_poly.type
_entity_poly.pdbx_seq_one_letter_code
_entity_poly.pdbx_strand_id
1 'polypeptide(L)' 'IRGSLQTLDQVQVLQTEISCKGIYTDTPSVPQRLEELLNLGFSITGIFPISRDKNTMEILEFDCLLIRTNK' A
#
# COMPACT_ATOMS: atom_id res chain seq x y z
N ILE A 1 -4.80 -4.58 6.04
CA ILE A 1 -5.12 -5.56 4.97
C ILE A 1 -5.18 -7.02 5.44
N ARG A 2 -4.17 -7.62 6.07
CA ARG A 2 -4.20 -9.06 6.43
C ARG A 2 -5.35 -9.48 7.35
N GLY A 3 -5.73 -8.63 8.31
CA GLY A 3 -6.89 -8.88 9.18
C GLY A 3 -8.26 -8.82 8.48
N SER A 4 -8.32 -8.33 7.24
CA SER A 4 -9.56 -8.15 6.48
C SER A 4 -9.65 -9.05 5.25
N LEU A 5 -8.82 -10.09 5.15
CA LEU A 5 -8.75 -10.96 3.97
C LEU A 5 -10.10 -11.60 3.60
N GLN A 6 -10.89 -11.98 4.61
CA GLN A 6 -12.19 -12.64 4.44
C GLN A 6 -13.29 -11.72 3.89
N THR A 7 -13.08 -10.40 3.93
CA THR A 7 -14.05 -9.40 3.45
C THR A 7 -13.48 -8.57 2.31
N LEU A 8 -12.21 -8.79 1.93
CA LEU A 8 -11.50 -7.95 0.98
C LEU A 8 -12.07 -8.12 -0.43
N ASP A 9 -12.57 -9.31 -0.76
CA ASP A 9 -13.24 -9.66 -2.01
C ASP A 9 -14.45 -8.76 -2.32
N GLN A 10 -15.14 -8.30 -1.28
CA GLN A 10 -16.28 -7.37 -1.37
C GLN A 10 -15.86 -5.90 -1.48
N VAL A 11 -14.56 -5.59 -1.42
CA VAL A 11 -14.04 -4.22 -1.51
C VAL A 11 -13.68 -3.89 -2.95
N GLN A 12 -14.39 -2.91 -3.54
CA GLN A 12 -14.13 -2.42 -4.89
C GLN A 12 -12.99 -1.41 -4.97
N VAL A 13 -12.84 -0.56 -3.95
CA VAL A 13 -11.82 0.48 -3.85
C VAL A 13 -11.13 0.36 -2.50
N LEU A 14 -9.81 0.34 -2.50
CA LEU A 14 -8.98 0.23 -1.31
C LEU A 14 -8.07 1.44 -1.23
N GLN A 15 -8.05 2.11 -0.09
CA GLN A 15 -6.99 3.04 0.29
C GLN A 15 -6.16 2.38 1.39
N THR A 16 -4.84 2.39 1.25
CA THR A 16 -3.92 1.95 2.31
C THR A 16 -2.67 2.82 2.34
N GLU A 17 -2.21 3.13 3.55
CA GLU A 17 -0.90 3.73 3.76
C GLU A 17 0.20 2.68 3.58
N ILE A 18 1.32 3.08 2.98
CA ILE A 18 2.53 2.30 2.85
C ILE A 18 3.71 3.12 3.36
N SER A 19 4.41 2.60 4.37
CA SER A 19 5.66 3.18 4.86
C SER A 19 6.86 2.75 3.99
N CYS A 20 7.69 3.73 3.63
CA CYS A 20 8.94 3.53 2.89
C CYS A 20 10.12 3.18 3.81
N LYS A 21 10.10 3.62 5.07
CA LYS A 21 11.14 3.27 6.05
C LYS A 21 10.68 2.07 6.88
N GLY A 22 11.45 0.98 6.80
CA GLY A 22 11.26 -0.18 7.68
C GLY A 22 11.55 0.20 9.13
N ILE A 23 10.51 0.52 9.90
CA ILE A 23 10.63 0.90 11.31
C ILE A 23 10.71 -0.31 12.25
N TYR A 24 10.33 -1.50 11.78
CA TYR A 24 10.48 -2.78 12.49
C TYR A 24 11.16 -3.82 11.61
N THR A 25 11.91 -4.74 12.21
CA THR A 25 12.69 -5.80 11.53
C THR A 25 11.86 -6.63 10.55
N ASP A 26 10.57 -6.84 10.83
CA ASP A 26 9.66 -7.65 10.00
C ASP A 26 8.71 -6.81 9.13
N THR A 27 9.00 -5.52 8.95
CA THR A 27 8.18 -4.66 8.09
C THR A 27 8.44 -5.02 6.63
N PRO A 28 7.43 -5.49 5.87
CA PRO A 28 7.60 -5.74 4.44
C PRO A 28 8.00 -4.45 3.72
N SER A 29 8.92 -4.59 2.78
CA SER A 29 9.38 -3.48 1.94
C SER A 29 8.26 -2.97 1.03
N VAL A 30 8.43 -1.75 0.49
CA VAL A 30 7.47 -1.17 -0.46
C VAL A 30 7.17 -2.12 -1.63
N PRO A 31 8.17 -2.71 -2.33
CA PRO A 31 7.89 -3.68 -3.39
C PRO A 31 7.04 -4.87 -2.92
N GLN A 32 7.33 -5.43 -1.75
CA GLN A 32 6.56 -6.56 -1.19
C GLN A 32 5.12 -6.17 -0.87
N ARG A 33 4.88 -4.96 -0.36
CA ARG A 33 3.52 -4.46 -0.09
C ARG A 33 2.73 -4.27 -1.36
N LEU A 34 3.35 -3.70 -2.40
CA LEU A 34 2.70 -3.51 -3.69
C LEU A 34 2.41 -4.88 -4.34
N GLU A 35 3.35 -5.81 -4.31
CA GLU A 35 3.15 -7.18 -4.80
C GLU A 35 1.99 -7.89 -4.07
N GLU A 36 1.91 -7.81 -2.74
CA GLU A 36 0.79 -8.35 -1.94
C GLU A 36 -0.56 -7.79 -2.42
N LEU A 37 -0.64 -6.47 -2.64
CA LEU A 37 -1.88 -5.81 -3.10
C LEU A 37 -2.27 -6.20 -4.53
N LEU A 38 -1.29 -6.27 -5.45
CA LEU A 38 -1.53 -6.67 -6.84
C LEU A 38 -2.01 -8.12 -6.91
N ASN A 39 -1.41 -9.02 -6.13
CA ASN A 39 -1.81 -10.42 -6.05
C ASN A 39 -3.22 -10.61 -5.44
N LEU A 40 -3.72 -9.64 -4.68
CA LEU A 40 -5.11 -9.62 -4.16
C LEU A 40 -6.15 -9.14 -5.20
N GLY A 41 -5.72 -8.89 -6.44
CA GLY A 41 -6.57 -8.51 -7.56
C GLY A 41 -6.91 -7.03 -7.63
N PHE A 42 -6.07 -6.20 -7.01
CA PHE A 42 -6.15 -4.75 -7.11
C PHE A 42 -5.14 -4.21 -8.12
N SER A 43 -5.46 -3.07 -8.71
CA SER A 43 -4.55 -2.25 -9.51
C SER A 43 -4.45 -0.85 -8.93
N ILE A 44 -3.27 -0.23 -9.04
CA ILE A 44 -3.03 1.11 -8.51
C ILE A 44 -3.74 2.15 -9.38
N THR A 45 -4.43 3.08 -8.71
CA THR A 45 -5.08 4.24 -9.36
C THR A 45 -4.45 5.57 -8.97
N GLY A 46 -3.78 5.63 -7.81
CA GLY A 46 -3.08 6.83 -7.36
C GLY A 46 -2.12 6.54 -6.22
N ILE A 47 -1.05 7.34 -6.16
CA ILE A 47 -0.04 7.33 -5.09
C ILE A 47 0.12 8.77 -4.62
N PHE A 48 -0.07 8.99 -3.32
CA PHE A 48 -0.11 10.32 -2.72
C PHE A 48 0.90 10.38 -1.56
N PRO A 49 2.05 11.04 -1.73
CA PRO A 49 3.03 11.19 -0.66
C PRO A 49 2.42 11.94 0.54
N ILE A 50 2.53 11.36 1.74
CA ILE A 50 1.97 11.95 2.97
C ILE A 50 3.06 12.77 3.68
N SER A 51 4.25 12.18 3.84
CA SER A 51 5.36 12.86 4.49
C SER A 51 6.70 12.55 3.84
N ARG A 52 7.66 13.43 4.13
CA ARG A 52 9.01 13.42 3.55
C ARG A 52 10.05 13.66 4.62
N ASP A 53 11.23 13.08 4.41
CA ASP A 53 12.41 13.43 5.17
C ASP A 53 12.76 14.90 4.89
N LYS A 54 12.94 15.70 5.95
CA LYS A 54 13.18 17.15 5.81
C LYS A 54 14.52 17.49 5.14
N ASN A 55 15.48 16.57 5.21
CA ASN A 55 16.83 16.82 4.72
C ASN A 55 17.05 16.20 3.33
N THR A 56 16.55 14.99 3.10
CA THR A 56 16.76 14.26 1.84
C THR A 56 15.58 14.40 0.87
N MET A 57 14.42 14.89 1.33
CA MET A 57 13.16 14.97 0.58
C MET A 57 12.58 13.62 0.13
N GLU A 58 13.18 12.51 0.57
CA GLU A 58 12.69 11.15 0.36
C GLU A 58 11.29 10.99 0.94
N ILE A 59 10.44 10.22 0.27
CA ILE A 59 9.10 9.90 0.77
C ILE A 59 9.26 8.92 1.95
N LEU A 60 8.66 9.25 3.08
CA LEU A 60 8.64 8.38 4.26
C LEU A 60 7.44 7.43 4.24
N GLU A 61 6.32 7.91 3.71
CA GLU A 61 5.03 7.22 3.69
C GLU A 61 4.17 7.85 2.59
N PHE A 62 3.29 7.03 2.02
CA PHE A 62 2.32 7.46 1.04
C PHE A 62 1.01 6.70 1.17
N ASP A 63 -0.07 7.37 0.81
CA ASP A 63 -1.35 6.72 0.59
C ASP A 63 -1.37 6.12 -0.81
N CYS A 64 -1.74 4.84 -0.90
CA CYS A 64 -1.95 4.13 -2.15
C CYS A 64 -3.44 3.89 -2.34
N LEU A 65 -4.00 4.43 -3.42
CA LEU A 65 -5.38 4.19 -3.83
C LEU A 65 -5.42 3.12 -4.91
N LEU A 66 -6.22 2.09 -4.70
CA LEU A 66 -6.33 0.95 -5.58
C LEU A 66 -7.78 0.62 -5.94
N ILE A 67 -7.97 0.05 -7.11
CA ILE A 67 -9.26 -0.46 -7.61
C ILE A 67 -9.17 -1.94 -7.87
N ARG A 68 -10.22 -2.69 -7.54
CA ARG A 68 -10.34 -4.11 -7.89
C ARG A 68 -10.52 -4.26 -9.40
N THR A 69 -9.65 -5.05 -10.03
CA THR A 69 -9.65 -5.29 -11.48
C THR A 69 -9.97 -6.74 -11.86
N ASN A 70 -9.84 -7.67 -10.92
CA ASN A 70 -10.19 -9.06 -11.16
C ASN A 70 -11.71 -9.23 -10.97
N LYS A 71 -12.39 -9.67 -12.03
CA LYS A 71 -13.77 -10.16 -11.99
C LYS A 71 -13.80 -11.62 -11.57
#